data_AF-A0A9P7AMD0-F1
#
_entry.id   AF-A0A9P7AMD0-F1
#
_cell.length_a   1.000
_cell.length_b   1.000
_cell.length_c   1.000
_cell.angle_alpha   90.00
_cell.angle_beta   90.00
_cell.angle_gamma   90.00
#
_symmetry.space_group_name_H-M   'P 1'
#
loop_
_entity.id
_entity.type
_entity.pdbx_description
1 polymer ?
#
loop_
_entity_poly.entity_id
_entity_poly.type
_entity_poly.pdbx_seq_one_letter_code
_entity_poly.pdbx_strand_id
1 'polypeptide(L)'
;MTALNFGLRTFDASVGGLGGCPYSPGATGNVATEDVVYALTGDRLFGNIGEPYGNGEPAKTVQSRWDVGPVDLVRLAEIGEWVSGALGRETTSRAGKALLARRKREEERKRKEGAKL
;
A
#
# COMPACT_ATOMS: atom_id res chain seq x y z
N MET A 1 -3.57 -14.17 -7.77
CA MET A 1 -5.04 -14.21 -7.95
C MET A 1 -5.60 -15.63 -7.99
N THR A 2 -4.98 -16.61 -8.66
CA THR A 2 -5.45 -18.01 -8.74
C THR A 2 -5.91 -18.59 -7.40
N ALA A 3 -5.08 -18.46 -6.35
CA ALA A 3 -5.39 -18.94 -5.00
C ALA A 3 -6.74 -18.42 -4.43
N LEU A 4 -7.13 -17.18 -4.72
CA LEU A 4 -8.42 -16.62 -4.29
C LEU A 4 -9.60 -17.38 -4.91
N ASN A 5 -9.48 -17.79 -6.18
CA ASN A 5 -10.50 -18.55 -6.89
C ASN A 5 -10.70 -19.95 -6.28
N PHE A 6 -9.66 -20.48 -5.64
CA PHE A 6 -9.71 -21.75 -4.88
C PHE A 6 -10.17 -21.57 -3.43
N GLY A 7 -10.67 -20.39 -3.04
CA GLY A 7 -11.20 -20.16 -1.70
C GLY A 7 -10.18 -19.79 -0.63
N LEU A 8 -8.89 -19.64 -0.98
CA LEU A 8 -7.87 -19.16 -0.03
C LEU A 8 -8.12 -17.69 0.32
N ARG A 9 -8.00 -17.34 1.60
CA ARG A 9 -8.30 -15.99 2.14
C ARG A 9 -7.18 -15.40 2.99
N THR A 10 -6.17 -16.18 3.33
CA THR A 10 -5.01 -15.73 4.10
C THR A 10 -3.78 -15.77 3.20
N PHE A 11 -3.07 -14.64 3.15
CA PHE A 11 -1.88 -14.47 2.32
C PHE A 11 -0.82 -13.75 3.13
N ASP A 12 0.37 -14.33 3.16
CA ASP A 12 1.52 -13.65 3.74
C ASP A 12 2.12 -12.69 2.73
N ALA A 13 2.49 -11.51 3.23
CA ALA A 13 3.13 -10.45 2.48
C ALA A 13 4.09 -9.69 3.40
N SER A 14 4.91 -8.80 2.84
CA SER A 14 5.75 -7.92 3.65
C SER A 14 5.66 -6.49 3.17
N VAL A 15 5.64 -5.55 4.10
CA VAL A 15 5.64 -4.12 3.80
C VAL A 15 6.82 -3.76 2.91
N GLY A 16 6.62 -2.94 1.89
CA GLY A 16 7.67 -2.55 0.93
C GLY A 16 8.35 -3.72 0.20
N GLY A 17 7.73 -4.91 0.20
CA GLY A 17 8.32 -6.16 -0.28
C GLY A 17 9.66 -6.46 0.37
N LEU A 18 9.73 -6.30 1.69
CA LEU A 18 10.90 -6.66 2.49
C LEU A 18 11.21 -8.16 2.40
N GLY A 19 12.46 -8.48 2.76
CA GLY A 19 12.99 -9.83 2.74
C GLY A 19 13.79 -10.15 1.49
N GLY A 20 14.04 -11.44 1.29
CA GLY A 20 14.89 -12.00 0.23
C GLY A 20 14.95 -13.50 0.40
N CYS A 21 15.39 -14.22 -0.63
CA CYS A 21 15.63 -15.65 -0.53
C CYS A 21 17.15 -15.89 -0.41
N PRO A 22 17.64 -16.51 0.68
CA PRO A 22 19.07 -16.80 0.82
C PRO A 22 19.57 -17.79 -0.25
N TYR A 23 18.66 -18.54 -0.87
CA TYR A 23 18.96 -19.55 -1.89
C TYR A 23 18.80 -19.03 -3.33
N SER A 24 18.26 -17.83 -3.53
CA SER A 24 18.05 -17.24 -4.87
C SER A 24 18.61 -15.83 -4.91
N PRO A 25 19.90 -15.68 -5.31
CA PRO A 25 20.54 -14.38 -5.44
C PRO A 25 19.74 -13.45 -6.37
N GLY A 26 19.41 -12.26 -5.88
CA GLY A 26 18.63 -11.27 -6.64
C GLY A 26 17.11 -11.42 -6.56
N ALA A 27 16.58 -12.39 -5.81
CA ALA A 27 15.15 -12.46 -5.53
C ALA A 27 14.69 -11.18 -4.80
N THR A 28 13.60 -10.59 -5.27
CA THR A 28 13.11 -9.26 -4.83
C THR A 28 12.52 -9.23 -3.42
N GLY A 29 12.45 -10.37 -2.73
CA GLY A 29 11.84 -10.53 -1.42
C GLY A 29 10.44 -11.13 -1.46
N ASN A 30 9.68 -10.90 -0.39
CA ASN A 30 8.27 -11.30 -0.34
C ASN A 30 7.43 -10.43 -1.27
N VAL A 31 6.20 -10.88 -1.56
CA VAL A 31 5.22 -10.02 -2.22
C VAL A 31 4.94 -8.80 -1.32
N ALA A 32 4.91 -7.61 -1.92
CA ALA A 32 4.64 -6.39 -1.18
C ALA A 32 3.19 -6.33 -0.71
N THR A 33 2.95 -6.03 0.57
CA THR A 33 1.60 -5.92 1.14
C THR A 33 0.76 -4.87 0.39
N GLU A 34 1.38 -3.76 0.03
CA GLU A 34 0.77 -2.69 -0.76
C GLU A 34 0.29 -3.18 -2.13
N ASP A 35 1.08 -4.02 -2.81
CA ASP A 35 0.73 -4.58 -4.11
C ASP A 35 -0.42 -5.59 -3.98
N VAL A 36 -0.45 -6.39 -2.90
CA VAL A 36 -1.55 -7.33 -2.62
C VAL A 36 -2.84 -6.58 -2.35
N VAL A 37 -2.80 -5.61 -1.44
CA VAL A 37 -3.98 -4.81 -1.09
C VAL A 37 -4.49 -4.07 -2.31
N TYR A 38 -3.61 -3.40 -3.06
CA TYR A 38 -3.98 -2.74 -4.31
C TYR A 38 -4.58 -3.70 -5.34
N ALA A 39 -4.05 -4.92 -5.49
CA ALA A 39 -4.60 -5.91 -6.42
C ALA A 39 -6.01 -6.40 -6.02
N LEU A 40 -6.30 -6.46 -4.72
CA LEU A 40 -7.59 -6.90 -4.19
C LEU A 40 -8.65 -5.80 -4.21
N THR A 41 -8.22 -4.55 -4.07
CA THR A 41 -9.14 -3.43 -3.85
C THR A 41 -9.18 -2.40 -4.98
N GLY A 42 -8.14 -2.35 -5.80
CA GLY A 42 -8.01 -1.49 -6.97
C GLY A 42 -7.79 -0.01 -6.66
N ASP A 43 -7.75 0.79 -7.72
CA ASP A 43 -7.53 2.25 -7.69
C ASP A 43 -8.66 3.05 -7.02
N ARG A 44 -9.81 2.42 -6.76
CA ARG A 44 -10.98 3.10 -6.17
C ARG A 44 -10.78 3.42 -4.67
N LEU A 45 -9.63 3.05 -4.11
CA LEU A 45 -9.33 3.07 -2.69
C LEU A 45 -8.11 3.93 -2.34
N PHE A 46 -8.12 5.19 -2.80
CA PHE A 46 -7.29 6.23 -2.21
C PHE A 46 -7.84 6.59 -0.81
N GLY A 47 -7.58 5.76 0.21
CA GLY A 47 -7.99 6.02 1.59
C GLY A 47 -7.96 4.79 2.50
N ASN A 48 -8.44 4.98 3.73
CA ASN A 48 -8.64 3.93 4.72
C ASN A 48 -9.62 2.88 4.18
N ILE A 49 -9.17 1.65 3.99
CA ILE A 49 -10.04 0.49 3.84
C ILE A 49 -10.29 0.01 5.25
N GLY A 50 -11.53 -0.04 5.76
CA GLY A 50 -11.85 -0.55 7.11
C GLY A 50 -11.15 0.19 8.28
N GLU A 51 -11.88 0.57 9.31
CA GLU A 51 -11.26 1.01 10.58
C GLU A 51 -11.66 0.08 11.72
N PRO A 52 -10.70 -0.34 12.55
CA PRO A 52 -10.95 -0.72 13.94
C PRO A 52 -10.36 0.31 14.92
N TYR A 53 -9.54 1.26 14.45
CA TYR A 53 -8.81 2.21 15.30
C TYR A 53 -8.92 3.67 14.81
N GLY A 54 -10.09 4.08 14.34
CA GLY A 54 -10.40 5.48 14.08
C GLY A 54 -10.97 6.18 15.30
N ASN A 55 -10.78 7.49 15.33
CA ASN A 55 -11.32 8.47 16.27
C ASN A 55 -12.87 8.64 16.19
N GLY A 56 -13.60 7.59 15.82
CA GLY A 56 -15.06 7.55 15.79
C GLY A 56 -15.72 8.05 14.50
N GLU A 57 -14.95 8.46 13.49
CA GLU A 57 -15.47 8.91 12.20
C GLU A 57 -15.38 7.76 11.17
N PRO A 58 -16.49 7.29 10.58
CA PRO A 58 -16.45 6.16 9.66
C PRO A 58 -15.61 6.51 8.43
N ALA A 59 -14.47 5.83 8.27
CA ALA A 59 -13.77 5.76 7.00
C ALA A 59 -14.78 5.40 5.91
N LYS A 60 -14.84 6.18 4.82
CA LYS A 60 -15.75 5.92 3.70
C LYS A 60 -15.47 4.52 3.16
N THR A 61 -16.29 3.55 3.58
CA THR A 61 -16.14 2.13 3.22
C THR A 61 -16.31 1.99 1.71
N VAL A 62 -15.20 1.97 0.97
CA VAL A 62 -15.27 1.66 -0.45
C VAL A 62 -15.52 0.15 -0.55
N GLN A 63 -16.65 -0.21 -1.15
CA GLN A 63 -16.97 -1.59 -1.48
C GLN A 63 -15.96 -2.09 -2.52
N SER A 64 -14.93 -2.80 -2.06
CA SER A 64 -14.11 -3.63 -2.90
C SER A 64 -14.74 -5.01 -3.04
N ARG A 65 -14.33 -5.77 -4.07
CA ARG A 65 -14.80 -7.14 -4.28
C ARG A 65 -14.42 -8.07 -3.12
N TRP A 66 -13.34 -7.74 -2.41
CA TRP A 66 -12.76 -8.54 -1.35
C TRP A 66 -12.59 -7.67 -0.11
N ASP A 67 -13.19 -8.07 1.01
CA ASP A 67 -12.88 -7.45 2.29
C ASP A 67 -11.45 -7.80 2.70
N VAL A 68 -10.55 -6.83 2.61
CA VAL A 68 -9.14 -6.96 3.04
C VAL A 68 -8.94 -6.46 4.46
N GLY A 69 -10.03 -6.14 5.16
CA GLY A 69 -10.00 -5.57 6.48
C GLY A 69 -9.37 -4.17 6.51
N PRO A 70 -8.93 -3.74 7.70
CA PRO A 70 -8.52 -2.37 7.91
C PRO A 70 -7.09 -2.05 7.47
N VAL A 71 -6.94 -1.42 6.30
CA VAL A 71 -5.67 -0.99 5.75
C VAL A 71 -5.79 0.42 5.16
N ASP A 72 -5.02 1.37 5.70
CA ASP A 72 -4.71 2.62 5.01
C ASP A 72 -3.54 2.38 4.06
N LEU A 73 -3.84 2.34 2.76
CA LEU A 73 -2.85 2.02 1.74
C LEU A 73 -1.78 3.11 1.58
N VAL A 74 -2.12 4.38 1.84
CA VAL A 74 -1.17 5.49 1.76
C VAL A 74 -0.21 5.42 2.94
N ARG A 75 -0.73 5.28 4.17
CA ARG A 75 0.14 5.10 5.35
C ARG A 75 0.99 3.84 5.25
N LEU A 76 0.44 2.75 4.73
CA LEU A 76 1.22 1.52 4.53
C LEU A 76 2.38 1.77 3.56
N ALA A 77 2.16 2.51 2.47
CA ALA A 77 3.22 2.87 1.54
C ALA A 77 4.29 3.77 2.19
N GLU A 78 3.90 4.72 3.04
CA GLU A 78 4.86 5.54 3.81
C GLU A 78 5.72 4.71 4.76
N ILE A 79 5.11 3.76 5.47
CA ILE A 79 5.84 2.82 6.33
C ILE A 79 6.82 2.01 5.47
N GLY A 80 6.39 1.51 4.31
CA GLY A 80 7.26 0.76 3.40
C GLY A 80 8.44 1.57 2.87
N GLU A 81 8.22 2.85 2.54
CA GLU A 81 9.29 3.78 2.15
C GLU A 81 10.24 4.05 3.31
N TRP A 82 9.71 4.36 4.50
CA TRP A 82 10.50 4.63 5.70
C TRP A 82 11.38 3.44 6.10
N VAL A 83 10.80 2.24 6.23
CA VAL A 83 11.57 1.05 6.64
C VAL A 83 12.62 0.70 5.58
N SER A 84 12.27 0.78 4.30
CA SER A 84 13.24 0.52 3.22
C SER A 84 14.40 1.52 3.26
N GLY A 85 14.10 2.81 3.44
CA GLY A 85 15.11 3.85 3.59
C GLY A 85 16.02 3.63 4.80
N ALA A 86 15.46 3.23 5.95
CA ALA A 86 16.23 2.87 7.14
C ALA A 86 17.18 1.68 6.91
N LEU A 87 16.84 0.78 5.98
CA LEU A 87 17.67 -0.36 5.55
C LEU A 87 18.60 -0.04 4.38
N GLY A 88 18.65 1.21 3.91
CA GLY A 88 19.48 1.62 2.78
C GLY A 88 19.05 0.98 1.44
N ARG A 89 17.78 0.60 1.30
CA ARG A 89 17.21 0.01 0.08
C ARG A 89 16.00 0.80 -0.40
N GLU A 90 15.59 0.56 -1.64
CA GLU A 90 14.29 1.00 -2.11
C GLU A 90 13.19 -0.03 -1.79
N THR A 91 11.96 0.45 -1.61
CA THR A 91 10.78 -0.41 -1.64
C THR A 91 10.66 -1.11 -2.99
N THR A 92 10.19 -2.36 -3.01
CA THR A 92 9.87 -3.09 -4.26
C THR A 92 8.39 -2.98 -4.63
N SER A 93 7.57 -2.35 -3.79
CA SER A 93 6.16 -2.14 -4.08
C SER A 93 5.97 -1.18 -5.25
N ARG A 94 5.26 -1.64 -6.29
CA ARG A 94 4.86 -0.79 -7.41
C ARG A 94 3.69 0.10 -7.01
N ALA A 95 2.73 -0.44 -6.28
CA ALA A 95 1.58 0.33 -5.79
C ALA A 95 2.04 1.44 -4.84
N GLY A 96 2.88 1.12 -3.86
CA GLY A 96 3.43 2.07 -2.89
C GLY A 96 4.17 3.22 -3.57
N LYS A 97 5.09 2.93 -4.51
CA LYS A 97 5.79 3.96 -5.30
C LYS A 97 4.81 4.87 -6.05
N ALA A 98 3.81 4.28 -6.72
CA ALA A 98 2.82 5.05 -7.47
C ALA A 98 1.97 5.96 -6.57
N LEU A 99 1.56 5.47 -5.40
CA LEU A 99 0.77 6.21 -4.41
C LEU A 99 1.54 7.41 -3.85
N LEU A 100 2.76 7.20 -3.39
CA LEU A 100 3.60 8.26 -2.83
C LEU A 100 3.95 9.31 -3.89
N ALA A 101 4.26 8.88 -5.10
CA ALA A 101 4.52 9.79 -6.22
C ALA A 101 3.27 10.63 -6.55
N ARG A 102 2.06 10.05 -6.49
CA ARG A 102 0.81 10.79 -6.69
C ARG A 102 0.58 11.81 -5.58
N ARG A 103 0.73 11.42 -4.31
CA ARG A 103 0.56 12.31 -3.17
C ARG A 103 1.47 13.53 -3.27
N LYS A 104 2.76 13.31 -3.57
CA LYS A 104 3.73 14.40 -3.76
C LYS A 104 3.27 15.39 -4.84
N ARG A 105 2.75 14.91 -5.97
CA ARG A 105 2.20 15.77 -7.03
C ARG A 105 0.99 16.58 -6.56
N GLU A 106 0.12 15.99 -5.76
CA GLU A 106 -1.08 16.67 -5.22
C GLU A 106 -0.71 17.75 -4.20
N GLU A 107 0.27 17.49 -3.33
CA GLU A 107 0.81 18.47 -2.38
C GLU A 107 1.49 19.64 -3.10
N GLU A 108 2.32 19.34 -4.11
CA GLU A 108 2.94 20.37 -4.95
C GLU A 108 1.91 21.23 -5.67
N ARG A 109 0.82 20.63 -6.17
CA ARG A 109 -0.29 21.36 -6.81
C ARG A 109 -0.98 22.27 -5.80
N LYS A 110 -1.35 21.76 -4.62
CA LYS A 110 -1.97 22.56 -3.55
C LYS A 110 -1.07 23.72 -3.10
N ARG A 111 0.24 23.49 -2.98
CA ARG A 111 1.21 24.55 -2.63
C ARG A 111 1.25 25.65 -3.69
N LYS A 112 1.23 25.29 -4.98
CA LYS A 112 1.20 26.26 -6.09
C LYS A 112 -0.12 27.03 -6.15
N GLU A 113 -1.24 26.41 -5.81
CA GLU A 113 -2.55 27.05 -5.74
C GLU A 113 -2.64 28.02 -4.56
N GLY A 114 -2.16 27.62 -3.37
CA GLY A 114 -2.11 28.48 -2.19
C GLY A 114 -1.15 29.66 -2.31
N ALA A 115 -0.06 29.53 -3.07
CA ALA A 115 0.88 30.63 -3.34
C ALA A 115 0.38 31.65 -4.38
N LYS A 116 -0.76 31.41 -5.03
CA LYS A 116 -1.40 32.33 -5.99
C LYS A 116 -2.50 33.20 -5.35
N LEU A 117 -2.85 32.97 -4.09
CA LEU A 117 -3.76 33.76 -3.27
C LEU A 117 -2.98 34.79 -2.45
#